data_AF-A0A520HL53-F1
#
_entry.id   AF-A0A520HL53-F1
#
_cell.length_a   1.000
_cell.length_b   1.000
_cell.length_c   1.000
_cell.angle_alpha   90.00
_cell.angle_beta   90.00
_cell.angle_gamma   90.00
#
_symmetry.space_group_name_H-M   'P 1'
#
loop_
_entity.id
_entity.type
_entity.pdbx_description
1 polymer ?
#
loop_
_entity_poly.entity_id
_entity_poly.type
_entity_poly.pdbx_seq_one_letter_code
_entity_poly.pdbx_strand_id
1 'polypeptide(L)'
;SADSRQCFKELDIGVAKPSAAELAAVPHYFINSHSIHDNFSAADYESYALEKLSQIFREKDIAVMVGGTGLYIKAFAEGLDAIPAIDEAIKLQVAEGYAAMGISWLQSEIQQHDPAFYASGEIRNPHRLIRALEVKLSTGKSITELQSRTKKTRDFNIVKIGMEMPREKLYSRINDRVDQMMADGLEIEALALMPFRELNALQTVGYRELFDFFDGKISLDKAVELIKQNTRHYAKRQMTWFKKDEIINWVNADTPITAEVKRLVKK
;
A
#
# COMPACT_ATOMS: atom_id res chain seq x y z
N SER A 1 7.07 -1.12 -10.49
CA SER A 1 5.75 -0.91 -9.90
C SER A 1 5.92 -0.38 -8.48
N ALA A 2 5.09 0.58 -8.07
CA ALA A 2 4.96 1.10 -6.71
C ALA A 2 3.61 0.67 -6.10
N ASP A 3 3.29 -0.60 -6.27
CA ASP A 3 2.07 -1.24 -5.77
C ASP A 3 2.44 -2.33 -4.75
N SER A 4 1.82 -2.31 -3.57
CA SER A 4 2.13 -3.24 -2.47
C SER A 4 1.49 -4.62 -2.61
N ARG A 5 0.79 -4.89 -3.72
CA ARG A 5 0.08 -6.15 -3.97
C ARG A 5 0.49 -6.81 -5.28
N GLN A 6 0.73 -6.04 -6.34
CA GLN A 6 1.19 -6.60 -7.63
C GLN A 6 2.56 -7.29 -7.58
N CYS A 7 3.35 -7.07 -6.52
CA CYS A 7 4.63 -7.74 -6.33
C CYS A 7 4.48 -9.24 -6.04
N PHE A 8 3.32 -9.69 -5.55
CA PHE A 8 3.08 -11.08 -5.18
C PHE A 8 2.75 -11.94 -6.41
N LYS A 9 3.46 -13.06 -6.54
CA LYS A 9 3.30 -14.01 -7.66
C LYS A 9 1.93 -14.65 -7.67
N GLU A 10 1.36 -14.91 -6.51
CA GLU A 10 0.13 -15.67 -6.32
C GLU A 10 -1.14 -14.82 -6.48
N LEU A 11 -1.03 -13.49 -6.59
CA LEU A 11 -2.18 -12.58 -6.71
C LEU A 11 -2.23 -11.96 -8.12
N ASP A 12 -3.22 -12.27 -8.96
CA ASP A 12 -3.31 -11.72 -10.33
C ASP A 12 -4.52 -10.80 -10.50
N ILE A 13 -5.73 -11.37 -10.48
CA ILE A 13 -6.98 -10.71 -10.85
C ILE A 13 -7.33 -9.66 -9.79
N GLY A 14 -7.33 -10.03 -8.52
CA GLY A 14 -7.77 -9.15 -7.42
C GLY A 14 -6.89 -7.91 -7.22
N VAL A 15 -5.68 -7.92 -7.78
CA VAL A 15 -4.71 -6.82 -7.67
C VAL A 15 -4.57 -6.02 -8.98
N ALA A 16 -5.41 -6.32 -9.98
CA ALA A 16 -5.33 -5.75 -11.33
C ALA A 16 -3.90 -5.81 -11.88
N LYS A 17 -3.27 -6.99 -11.80
CA LYS A 17 -1.92 -7.18 -12.36
C LYS A 17 -1.97 -6.97 -13.88
N PRO A 18 -0.99 -6.29 -14.49
CA PRO A 18 -0.93 -6.18 -15.93
C PRO A 18 -0.92 -7.55 -16.60
N SER A 19 -1.60 -7.68 -17.72
CA SER A 19 -1.66 -8.88 -18.53
C SER A 19 -0.28 -9.28 -19.06
N ALA A 20 -0.12 -10.54 -19.48
CA ALA A 20 1.12 -11.01 -20.09
C ALA A 20 1.55 -10.16 -21.30
N ALA A 21 0.58 -9.68 -22.10
CA ALA A 21 0.85 -8.80 -23.23
C ALA A 21 1.39 -7.42 -22.79
N GLU A 22 0.82 -6.83 -21.73
CA GLU A 22 1.30 -5.55 -21.18
C GLU A 22 2.66 -5.69 -20.50
N LEU A 23 2.90 -6.80 -19.78
CA LEU A 23 4.21 -7.11 -19.18
C LEU A 23 5.28 -7.35 -20.24
N ALA A 24 4.92 -7.92 -21.40
CA ALA A 24 5.83 -8.10 -22.53
C ALA A 24 6.13 -6.80 -23.28
N ALA A 25 5.22 -5.82 -23.24
CA ALA A 25 5.37 -4.55 -23.97
C ALA A 25 6.48 -3.65 -23.40
N VAL A 26 6.72 -3.70 -22.09
CA VAL A 26 7.80 -2.94 -21.43
C VAL A 26 8.28 -3.67 -20.18
N PRO A 27 9.60 -3.68 -19.87
CA PRO A 27 10.09 -4.30 -18.64
C PRO A 27 9.48 -3.68 -17.39
N HIS A 28 8.86 -4.52 -16.56
CA HIS A 28 8.32 -4.12 -15.27
C HIS A 28 9.17 -4.69 -14.14
N TYR A 29 9.60 -3.82 -13.22
CA TYR A 29 10.21 -4.23 -11.96
C TYR A 29 9.16 -4.30 -10.85
N PHE A 30 9.41 -5.12 -9.83
CA PHE A 30 8.53 -5.28 -8.67
C PHE A 30 7.12 -5.84 -8.95
N ILE A 31 6.92 -6.51 -10.08
CA ILE A 31 5.73 -7.33 -10.36
C ILE A 31 6.19 -8.79 -10.38
N ASN A 32 5.42 -9.70 -9.78
CA ASN A 32 5.79 -11.13 -9.67
C ASN A 32 7.17 -11.38 -9.04
N SER A 33 7.61 -10.49 -8.16
CA SER A 33 8.95 -10.52 -7.56
C SER A 33 8.99 -11.30 -6.24
N HIS A 34 7.89 -11.34 -5.48
CA HIS A 34 7.82 -11.90 -4.13
C HIS A 34 6.68 -12.92 -4.03
N SER A 35 6.70 -13.74 -2.99
CA SER A 35 5.60 -14.62 -2.60
C SER A 35 4.72 -13.95 -1.54
N ILE A 36 3.45 -14.31 -1.47
CA ILE A 36 2.55 -13.93 -0.36
C ILE A 36 3.08 -14.30 1.03
N HIS A 37 4.02 -15.24 1.11
CA HIS A 37 4.70 -15.64 2.35
C HIS A 37 5.85 -14.70 2.75
N ASP A 38 6.31 -13.84 1.84
CA ASP A 38 7.39 -12.91 2.11
C ASP A 38 6.87 -11.70 2.89
N ASN A 39 7.58 -11.35 3.97
CA ASN A 39 7.37 -10.08 4.64
C ASN A 39 8.07 -8.97 3.86
N PHE A 40 7.31 -7.98 3.39
CA PHE A 40 7.86 -6.87 2.62
C PHE A 40 7.36 -5.51 3.12
N SER A 41 8.27 -4.72 3.68
CA SER A 41 7.98 -3.42 4.26
C SER A 41 8.22 -2.27 3.29
N ALA A 42 7.83 -1.05 3.68
CA ALA A 42 8.15 0.15 2.90
C ALA A 42 9.65 0.48 2.88
N ALA A 43 10.43 0.03 3.88
CA ALA A 43 11.88 0.19 3.91
C ALA A 43 12.56 -0.80 2.95
N ASP A 44 12.04 -2.02 2.86
CA ASP A 44 12.48 -3.01 1.87
C ASP A 44 12.17 -2.52 0.46
N TYR A 45 10.99 -1.91 0.26
CA TYR A 45 10.64 -1.26 -1.00
C TYR A 45 11.60 -0.12 -1.37
N GLU A 46 11.92 0.79 -0.43
CA GLU A 46 12.89 1.87 -0.67
C GLU A 46 14.21 1.31 -1.17
N SER A 47 14.76 0.32 -0.46
CA SER A 47 16.04 -0.31 -0.78
C SER A 47 16.01 -0.99 -2.15
N TYR A 48 14.99 -1.82 -2.39
CA TYR A 48 14.78 -2.51 -3.66
C TYR A 48 14.65 -1.52 -4.83
N ALA A 49 13.83 -0.49 -4.68
CA ALA A 49 13.56 0.47 -5.74
C ALA A 49 14.79 1.30 -6.08
N LEU A 50 15.59 1.70 -5.09
CA LEU A 50 16.86 2.41 -5.32
C LEU A 50 17.92 1.53 -5.98
N GLU A 51 18.00 0.25 -5.59
CA GLU A 51 18.89 -0.70 -6.26
C GLU A 51 18.53 -0.84 -7.75
N LYS A 52 17.24 -1.05 -8.06
CA LYS A 52 16.78 -1.13 -9.46
C LYS A 52 16.94 0.18 -10.21
N LEU A 53 16.73 1.31 -9.57
CA LEU A 53 16.99 2.61 -10.17
C LEU A 53 18.46 2.76 -10.57
N SER A 54 19.38 2.38 -9.69
CA SER A 54 20.82 2.43 -9.98
C SER A 54 21.23 1.53 -11.16
N GLN A 55 20.52 0.42 -11.36
CA GLN A 55 20.72 -0.47 -12.51
C GLN A 55 20.19 0.19 -13.79
N ILE A 56 19.00 0.78 -13.75
CA ILE A 56 18.38 1.47 -14.89
C ILE A 56 19.25 2.66 -15.34
N PHE A 57 19.74 3.47 -14.39
CA PHE A 57 20.55 4.65 -14.67
C PHE A 57 21.94 4.37 -15.25
N ARG A 58 22.37 3.11 -15.30
CA ARG A 58 23.57 2.73 -16.07
C ARG A 58 23.34 2.74 -17.58
N GLU A 59 22.09 2.58 -18.01
CA GLU A 59 21.73 2.40 -19.42
C GLU A 59 20.75 3.46 -19.94
N LYS A 60 20.00 4.12 -19.05
CA LYS A 60 18.91 5.05 -19.38
C LYS A 60 18.98 6.28 -18.49
N ASP A 61 18.69 7.45 -19.05
CA ASP A 61 18.64 8.70 -18.27
C ASP A 61 17.32 8.89 -17.51
N ILE A 62 16.29 8.10 -17.86
CA ILE A 62 14.92 8.26 -17.34
C ILE A 62 14.41 6.90 -16.86
N ALA A 63 13.90 6.89 -15.63
CA ALA A 63 13.18 5.77 -15.05
C ALA A 63 11.75 6.21 -14.71
N VAL A 64 10.78 5.29 -14.90
CA VAL A 64 9.37 5.56 -14.67
C VAL A 64 8.86 4.67 -13.53
N MET A 65 8.44 5.31 -12.43
CA MET A 65 7.76 4.64 -11.32
C MET A 65 6.24 4.85 -11.46
N VAL A 66 5.50 3.75 -11.61
CA VAL A 66 4.02 3.74 -11.67
C VAL A 66 3.47 2.92 -10.52
N GLY A 67 2.44 3.45 -9.85
CA GLY A 67 1.71 2.75 -8.79
C GLY A 67 0.91 3.72 -7.93
N GLY A 68 0.16 3.17 -6.96
CA GLY A 68 -0.73 3.93 -6.08
C GLY A 68 -0.41 3.82 -4.60
N THR A 69 0.67 3.13 -4.21
CA THR A 69 1.00 2.96 -2.78
C THR A 69 1.73 4.19 -2.27
N GLY A 70 0.98 5.13 -1.68
CA GLY A 70 1.51 6.41 -1.21
C GLY A 70 2.70 6.29 -0.25
N LEU A 71 2.71 5.29 0.63
CA LEU A 71 3.84 5.06 1.54
C LEU A 71 5.11 4.60 0.81
N TYR A 72 4.98 3.75 -0.21
CA TYR A 72 6.13 3.28 -1.02
C TYR A 72 6.73 4.42 -1.84
N ILE A 73 5.87 5.22 -2.49
CA ILE A 73 6.31 6.40 -3.25
C ILE A 73 6.99 7.41 -2.32
N LYS A 74 6.43 7.63 -1.12
CA LYS A 74 7.04 8.50 -0.11
C LYS A 74 8.39 7.97 0.36
N ALA A 75 8.48 6.69 0.71
CA ALA A 75 9.72 6.04 1.12
C ALA A 75 10.81 6.17 0.05
N PHE A 76 10.47 5.90 -1.21
CA PHE A 76 11.38 6.09 -2.33
C PHE A 76 11.79 7.56 -2.51
N ALA A 77 10.85 8.51 -2.48
CA ALA A 77 11.17 9.91 -2.77
C ALA A 77 11.87 10.64 -1.62
N GLU A 78 11.49 10.37 -0.38
CA GLU A 78 11.88 11.14 0.81
C GLU A 78 12.71 10.35 1.81
N GLY A 79 12.83 9.03 1.61
CA GLY A 79 13.43 8.12 2.56
C GLY A 79 12.51 7.77 3.73
N LEU A 80 12.82 6.66 4.39
CA LEU A 80 12.30 6.35 5.72
C LEU A 80 13.40 6.49 6.78
N ASP A 81 12.97 6.90 7.96
CA ASP A 81 13.79 6.84 9.16
C ASP A 81 14.05 5.40 9.56
N ALA A 82 15.27 5.16 10.01
CA ALA A 82 15.64 3.86 10.55
C ALA A 82 14.94 3.66 11.90
N ILE A 83 13.84 2.89 11.88
CA ILE A 83 13.28 2.33 13.10
C ILE A 83 14.00 1.00 13.33
N PRO A 84 14.61 0.78 14.52
CA PRO A 84 15.26 -0.49 14.84
C PRO A 84 14.33 -1.69 14.59
N ALA A 85 14.94 -2.83 14.27
CA ALA A 85 14.22 -4.09 14.23
C ALA A 85 13.56 -4.34 15.60
N ILE A 86 12.28 -4.70 15.56
CA ILE A 86 11.51 -4.96 16.76
C ILE A 86 11.61 -6.44 17.06
N ASP A 87 11.91 -6.76 18.33
CA ASP A 87 11.96 -8.13 18.83
C ASP A 87 10.63 -8.86 18.54
N GLU A 88 10.73 -10.08 18.00
CA GLU A 88 9.59 -10.92 17.68
C GLU A 88 8.78 -11.28 18.94
N ALA A 89 9.43 -11.41 20.11
CA ALA A 89 8.73 -11.65 21.36
C ALA A 89 7.80 -10.49 21.74
N ILE A 90 8.22 -9.25 21.45
CA ILE A 90 7.40 -8.04 21.69
C ILE A 90 6.25 -7.99 20.70
N LYS A 91 6.49 -8.28 19.41
CA LYS A 91 5.41 -8.33 18.41
C LYS A 91 4.35 -9.35 18.80
N LEU A 92 4.77 -10.55 19.22
CA LEU A 92 3.87 -11.60 19.67
C LEU A 92 3.08 -11.16 20.88
N GLN A 93 3.74 -10.62 21.91
CA GLN A 93 3.09 -10.11 23.13
C GLN A 93 2.03 -9.05 22.80
N VAL A 94 2.37 -8.07 21.95
CA VAL A 94 1.44 -6.98 21.58
C VAL A 94 0.28 -7.52 20.74
N ALA A 95 0.54 -8.44 19.82
CA ALA A 95 -0.49 -9.07 19.00
C ALA A 95 -1.47 -9.90 19.84
N GLU A 96 -0.97 -10.72 20.77
CA GLU A 96 -1.77 -11.54 21.68
C GLU A 96 -2.61 -10.66 22.63
N GLY A 97 -2.02 -9.61 23.19
CA GLY A 97 -2.73 -8.66 24.05
C GLY A 97 -3.87 -7.95 23.31
N TYR A 98 -3.61 -7.51 22.07
CA TYR A 98 -4.65 -6.90 21.24
C TYR A 98 -5.74 -7.90 20.84
N ALA A 99 -5.39 -9.14 20.50
CA ALA A 99 -6.36 -10.17 20.15
C ALA A 99 -7.27 -10.53 21.33
N ALA A 100 -6.73 -10.56 22.56
CA ALA A 100 -7.49 -10.93 23.75
C ALA A 100 -8.34 -9.77 24.32
N MET A 101 -7.83 -8.54 24.31
CA MET A 101 -8.42 -7.41 25.06
C MET A 101 -8.83 -6.23 24.19
N GLY A 102 -8.48 -6.26 22.90
CA GLY A 102 -8.89 -5.25 21.93
C GLY A 102 -8.22 -3.89 22.08
N ILE A 103 -8.82 -2.87 21.44
CA ILE A 103 -8.23 -1.53 21.33
C ILE A 103 -8.11 -0.80 22.67
N SER A 104 -9.02 -1.05 23.62
CA SER A 104 -9.00 -0.41 24.94
C SER A 104 -7.73 -0.75 25.69
N TRP A 105 -7.26 -1.99 25.60
CA TRP A 105 -5.98 -2.41 26.17
C TRP A 105 -4.81 -1.68 25.50
N LEU A 106 -4.75 -1.66 24.15
CA LEU A 106 -3.69 -0.92 23.43
C LEU A 106 -3.64 0.56 23.83
N GLN A 107 -4.80 1.19 24.01
CA GLN A 107 -4.89 2.58 24.46
C GLN A 107 -4.32 2.75 25.87
N SER A 108 -4.67 1.87 26.81
CA SER A 108 -4.13 1.90 28.17
C SER A 108 -2.63 1.65 28.21
N GLU A 109 -2.12 0.66 27.48
CA GLU A 109 -0.70 0.35 27.39
C GLU A 109 0.09 1.54 26.82
N ILE A 110 -0.39 2.13 25.73
CA ILE A 110 0.24 3.32 25.15
C ILE A 110 0.17 4.50 26.11
N GLN A 111 -0.95 4.72 26.81
CA GLN A 111 -1.05 5.80 27.78
C GLN A 111 -0.04 5.65 28.93
N GLN A 112 0.21 4.41 29.36
CA GLN A 112 1.17 4.08 30.41
C GLN A 112 2.62 4.20 29.92
N HIS A 113 2.93 3.65 28.74
CA HIS A 113 4.30 3.54 28.24
C HIS A 113 4.75 4.76 27.43
N ASP A 114 3.87 5.38 26.65
CA ASP A 114 4.14 6.54 25.78
C ASP A 114 3.00 7.59 25.86
N PRO A 115 2.87 8.29 27.00
CA PRO A 115 1.81 9.30 27.20
C PRO A 115 1.90 10.46 26.19
N ALA A 116 3.09 10.77 25.69
CA ALA A 116 3.30 11.82 24.68
C ALA A 116 2.68 11.42 23.33
N PHE A 117 2.90 10.17 22.89
CA PHE A 117 2.20 9.63 21.73
C PHE A 117 0.70 9.52 21.98
N TYR A 118 0.24 9.09 23.16
CA TYR A 118 -1.19 9.00 23.45
C TYR A 118 -1.92 10.35 23.30
N ALA A 119 -1.29 11.44 23.73
CA ALA A 119 -1.88 12.78 23.68
C ALA A 119 -1.97 13.37 22.26
N SER A 120 -1.09 12.95 21.34
CA SER A 120 -0.92 13.60 20.03
C SER A 120 -1.13 12.66 18.83
N GLY A 121 -1.07 11.36 19.04
CA GLY A 121 -1.13 10.31 18.03
C GLY A 121 -2.56 9.87 17.67
N GLU A 122 -2.66 9.03 16.65
CA GLU A 122 -3.94 8.50 16.17
C GLU A 122 -4.37 7.28 17.01
N ILE A 123 -4.92 7.54 18.19
CA ILE A 123 -5.28 6.52 19.19
C ILE A 123 -6.51 5.66 18.83
N ARG A 124 -7.17 5.92 17.70
CA ARG A 124 -8.31 5.10 17.22
C ARG A 124 -7.91 4.09 16.16
N ASN A 125 -6.64 4.09 15.76
CA ASN A 125 -6.11 3.22 14.73
C ASN A 125 -5.27 2.11 15.36
N PRO A 126 -5.76 0.86 15.45
CA PRO A 126 -5.08 -0.21 16.16
C PRO A 126 -3.71 -0.51 15.56
N HIS A 127 -3.55 -0.48 14.23
CA HIS A 127 -2.25 -0.72 13.60
C HIS A 127 -1.20 0.34 13.98
N ARG A 128 -1.61 1.61 14.12
CA ARG A 128 -0.69 2.66 14.57
C ARG A 128 -0.35 2.55 16.04
N LEU A 129 -1.32 2.16 16.89
CA LEU A 129 -1.08 1.91 18.31
C LEU A 129 -0.16 0.72 18.53
N ILE A 130 -0.41 -0.41 17.87
CA ILE A 130 0.44 -1.60 17.89
C ILE A 130 1.86 -1.19 17.53
N ARG A 131 2.05 -0.51 16.39
CA ARG A 131 3.38 -0.11 15.95
C ARG A 131 4.07 0.86 16.92
N ALA A 132 3.34 1.81 17.50
CA ALA A 132 3.90 2.73 18.49
C ALA A 132 4.32 1.99 19.77
N LEU A 133 3.51 1.02 20.21
CA LEU A 133 3.76 0.25 21.43
C LEU A 133 4.96 -0.68 21.24
N GLU A 134 4.99 -1.41 20.13
CA GLU A 134 6.12 -2.24 19.72
C GLU A 134 7.44 -1.44 19.72
N VAL A 135 7.44 -0.25 19.11
CA VAL A 135 8.63 0.62 19.06
C VAL A 135 9.02 1.08 20.47
N LYS A 136 8.04 1.49 21.28
CA LYS A 136 8.29 1.99 22.63
C LYS A 136 8.86 0.90 23.54
N LEU A 137 8.28 -0.30 23.51
CA LEU A 137 8.72 -1.45 24.30
C LEU A 137 10.09 -1.94 23.85
N SER A 138 10.36 -1.94 22.55
CA SER A 138 11.63 -2.44 22.01
C SER A 138 12.79 -1.47 22.17
N THR A 139 12.54 -0.16 22.02
CA THR A 139 13.62 0.86 21.96
C THR A 139 13.67 1.78 23.18
N GLY A 140 12.62 1.80 24.01
CA GLY A 140 12.42 2.77 25.08
C GLY A 140 12.04 4.18 24.61
N LYS A 141 12.09 4.46 23.30
CA LYS A 141 11.82 5.78 22.72
C LYS A 141 10.45 5.83 22.05
N SER A 142 9.82 7.01 22.02
CA SER A 142 8.58 7.16 21.25
C SER A 142 8.84 7.01 19.76
N ILE A 143 7.88 6.43 19.02
CA ILE A 143 7.95 6.41 17.56
C ILE A 143 8.03 7.82 16.96
N THR A 144 7.47 8.82 17.64
CA THR A 144 7.51 10.23 17.21
C THR A 144 8.88 10.86 17.40
N GLU A 145 9.67 10.40 18.37
CA GLU A 145 11.05 10.85 18.59
C GLU A 145 12.00 10.27 17.53
N LEU A 146 11.71 9.06 17.03
CA LEU A 146 12.51 8.37 16.02
C LEU A 146 12.22 8.83 14.59
N GLN A 147 11.08 9.50 14.37
CA GLN A 147 10.77 10.08 13.08
C GLN A 147 11.57 11.37 12.90
N SER A 148 12.63 11.33 12.09
CA SER A 148 13.32 12.54 11.70
C SER A 148 12.39 13.34 10.80
N ARG A 149 12.32 14.65 11.04
CA ARG A 149 11.58 15.55 10.16
C ARG A 149 12.36 15.89 8.89
N THR A 150 13.47 15.19 8.64
CA THR A 150 14.42 15.49 7.58
C THR A 150 14.23 14.51 6.44
N LYS A 151 13.82 15.00 5.28
CA LYS A 151 13.73 14.19 4.06
C LYS A 151 15.14 13.89 3.55
N LYS A 152 15.39 12.65 3.15
CA LYS A 152 16.62 12.28 2.43
C LYS A 152 16.61 12.95 1.06
N THR A 153 17.70 13.61 0.71
CA THR A 153 17.92 14.11 -0.65
C THR A 153 18.31 12.96 -1.56
N ARG A 154 17.69 12.88 -2.73
CA ARG A 154 18.06 11.93 -3.78
C ARG A 154 19.04 12.58 -4.76
N ASP A 155 19.93 11.77 -5.32
CA ASP A 155 20.91 12.15 -6.33
C ASP A 155 20.31 12.21 -7.76
N PHE A 156 18.97 12.24 -7.85
CA PHE A 156 18.22 12.30 -9.09
C PHE A 156 17.00 13.21 -8.96
N ASN A 157 16.54 13.74 -10.09
CA ASN A 157 15.35 14.57 -10.16
C ASN A 157 14.09 13.71 -10.13
N ILE A 158 13.10 14.12 -9.32
CA ILE A 158 11.81 13.44 -9.21
C ILE A 158 10.72 14.35 -9.75
N VAL A 159 10.15 13.98 -10.91
CA VAL A 159 8.96 14.63 -11.46
C VAL A 159 7.73 13.81 -11.05
N LYS A 160 6.91 14.38 -10.16
CA LYS A 160 5.67 13.73 -9.71
C LYS A 160 4.50 14.14 -10.60
N ILE A 161 3.81 13.13 -11.14
CA ILE A 161 2.62 13.31 -11.98
C ILE A 161 1.49 12.48 -11.37
N GLY A 162 0.36 13.12 -11.11
CA GLY A 162 -0.85 12.49 -10.58
C GLY A 162 -1.94 12.48 -11.64
N MET A 163 -2.66 11.38 -11.77
CA MET A 163 -3.81 11.30 -12.68
C MET A 163 -5.10 11.55 -11.90
N GLU A 164 -5.95 12.46 -12.39
CA GLU A 164 -7.25 12.72 -11.80
C GLU A 164 -8.37 12.72 -12.83
N MET A 165 -9.58 12.44 -12.35
CA MET A 165 -10.82 12.49 -13.13
C MET A 165 -12.00 12.80 -12.21
N PRO A 166 -13.16 13.21 -12.77
CA PRO A 166 -14.37 13.41 -11.99
C PRO A 166 -14.72 12.17 -11.16
N ARG A 167 -15.10 12.38 -9.90
CA ARG A 167 -15.38 11.31 -8.93
C ARG A 167 -16.42 10.31 -9.44
N GLU A 168 -17.45 10.78 -10.11
CA GLU A 168 -18.53 9.93 -10.66
C GLU A 168 -17.98 8.96 -11.71
N LYS A 169 -17.14 9.45 -12.63
CA LYS A 169 -16.47 8.60 -13.63
C LYS A 169 -15.53 7.59 -12.98
N LEU A 170 -14.73 8.02 -12.01
CA LEU A 170 -13.85 7.12 -11.27
C LEU A 170 -14.64 6.00 -10.60
N TYR A 171 -15.77 6.33 -9.98
CA TYR A 171 -16.61 5.36 -9.28
C TYR A 171 -17.28 4.38 -10.25
N SER A 172 -17.73 4.85 -11.42
CA SER A 172 -18.23 3.96 -12.48
C SER A 172 -17.14 2.98 -12.90
N ARG A 173 -15.95 3.47 -13.27
CA ARG A 173 -14.83 2.62 -13.71
C ARG A 173 -14.40 1.63 -12.64
N ILE A 174 -14.44 2.01 -11.35
CA ILE A 174 -14.17 1.07 -10.25
C ILE A 174 -15.22 -0.04 -10.22
N ASN A 175 -16.50 0.29 -10.34
CA ASN A 175 -17.58 -0.71 -10.32
C ASN A 175 -17.45 -1.67 -11.50
N ASP A 176 -17.30 -1.12 -12.71
CA ASP A 176 -17.16 -1.89 -13.95
C ASP A 176 -15.94 -2.82 -13.88
N ARG A 177 -14.83 -2.33 -13.32
CA ARG A 177 -13.63 -3.15 -13.12
C ARG A 177 -13.86 -4.31 -12.15
N VAL A 178 -14.60 -4.09 -11.06
CA VAL A 178 -14.92 -5.18 -10.12
C VAL A 178 -15.82 -6.21 -10.80
N ASP A 179 -16.80 -5.78 -11.58
CA ASP A 179 -17.64 -6.70 -12.35
C ASP A 179 -16.81 -7.53 -13.34
N GLN A 180 -15.85 -6.89 -14.02
CA GLN A 180 -14.91 -7.58 -14.90
C GLN A 180 -14.02 -8.57 -14.14
N MET A 181 -13.46 -8.19 -12.98
CA MET A 181 -12.65 -9.10 -12.15
C MET A 181 -13.44 -10.35 -11.76
N MET A 182 -14.71 -10.21 -11.39
CA MET A 182 -15.57 -11.36 -11.07
C MET A 182 -15.77 -12.25 -12.31
N ALA A 183 -16.02 -11.65 -13.48
CA ALA A 183 -16.15 -12.38 -14.73
C ALA A 183 -14.86 -13.10 -15.15
N ASP A 184 -13.70 -12.52 -14.84
CA ASP A 184 -12.38 -13.08 -15.13
C ASP A 184 -11.96 -14.19 -14.16
N GLY A 185 -12.75 -14.45 -13.11
CA GLY A 185 -12.53 -15.55 -12.17
C GLY A 185 -11.89 -15.16 -10.84
N LEU A 186 -12.05 -13.91 -10.37
CA LEU A 186 -11.58 -13.47 -9.05
C LEU A 186 -12.07 -14.39 -7.91
N GLU A 187 -13.29 -14.90 -8.00
CA GLU A 187 -13.83 -15.84 -7.01
C GLU A 187 -13.00 -17.12 -6.91
N ILE A 188 -12.59 -17.68 -8.06
CA ILE A 188 -11.78 -18.90 -8.15
C ILE A 188 -10.37 -18.64 -7.60
N GLU A 189 -9.75 -17.52 -7.98
CA GLU A 189 -8.45 -17.09 -7.44
C GLU A 189 -8.51 -16.95 -5.91
N ALA A 190 -9.53 -16.26 -5.39
CA ALA A 190 -9.68 -16.08 -3.95
C ALA A 190 -9.90 -17.40 -3.22
N LEU A 191 -10.71 -18.32 -3.79
CA LEU A 191 -10.95 -19.63 -3.19
C LEU A 191 -9.65 -20.44 -3.04
N ALA A 192 -8.79 -20.42 -4.05
CA ALA A 192 -7.49 -21.09 -4.01
C ALA A 192 -6.55 -20.54 -2.93
N LEU A 193 -6.73 -19.27 -2.56
CA LEU A 193 -5.92 -18.56 -1.57
C LEU A 193 -6.53 -18.55 -0.16
N MET A 194 -7.72 -19.13 0.01
CA MET A 194 -8.42 -19.21 1.30
C MET A 194 -7.58 -19.83 2.43
N PRO A 195 -6.75 -20.89 2.22
CA PRO A 195 -5.88 -21.42 3.27
C PRO A 195 -4.87 -20.41 3.82
N PHE A 196 -4.57 -19.35 3.07
CA PHE A 196 -3.58 -18.34 3.40
C PHE A 196 -4.20 -17.01 3.85
N ARG A 197 -5.53 -16.96 4.03
CA ARG A 197 -6.30 -15.74 4.32
C ARG A 197 -5.73 -14.83 5.41
N GLU A 198 -5.06 -15.37 6.41
CA GLU A 198 -4.49 -14.61 7.53
C GLU A 198 -3.18 -13.87 7.16
N LEU A 199 -2.57 -14.18 6.01
CA LEU A 199 -1.37 -13.48 5.54
C LEU A 199 -1.68 -12.02 5.20
N ASN A 200 -0.78 -11.11 5.58
CA ASN A 200 -0.90 -9.67 5.34
C ASN A 200 -1.11 -9.30 3.86
N ALA A 201 -0.59 -10.10 2.92
CA ALA A 201 -0.79 -9.93 1.49
C ALA A 201 -2.28 -10.02 1.10
N LEU A 202 -3.02 -10.92 1.76
CA LEU A 202 -4.43 -11.23 1.51
C LEU A 202 -5.40 -10.41 2.37
N GLN A 203 -4.89 -9.65 3.34
CA GLN A 203 -5.63 -8.65 4.09
C GLN A 203 -5.90 -7.39 3.25
N THR A 204 -6.47 -7.57 2.06
CA THR A 204 -6.73 -6.50 1.08
C THR A 204 -8.12 -6.60 0.47
N VAL A 205 -8.57 -5.49 -0.14
CA VAL A 205 -9.89 -5.38 -0.78
C VAL A 205 -9.98 -6.36 -1.95
N GLY A 206 -11.12 -7.03 -2.11
CA GLY A 206 -11.32 -8.10 -3.09
C GLY A 206 -11.32 -9.46 -2.42
N TYR A 207 -10.22 -9.80 -1.75
CA TYR A 207 -10.03 -11.11 -1.13
C TYR A 207 -10.77 -11.25 0.20
N ARG A 208 -10.69 -10.24 1.07
CA ARG A 208 -11.33 -10.29 2.40
C ARG A 208 -12.84 -10.48 2.31
N GLU A 209 -13.49 -9.75 1.40
CA GLU A 209 -14.91 -9.83 1.18
C GLU A 209 -15.32 -11.21 0.64
N LEU A 210 -14.52 -11.81 -0.24
CA LEU A 210 -14.77 -13.16 -0.75
C LEU A 210 -14.54 -14.23 0.32
N PHE A 211 -13.56 -14.07 1.20
CA PHE A 211 -13.38 -14.97 2.33
C PHE A 211 -14.58 -14.96 3.28
N ASP A 212 -15.19 -13.80 3.53
CA ASP A 212 -16.41 -13.72 4.34
C ASP A 212 -17.61 -14.39 3.64
N PHE A 213 -17.67 -14.37 2.30
CA PHE A 213 -18.64 -15.14 1.53
C PHE A 213 -18.38 -16.66 1.66
N PHE A 214 -17.14 -17.12 1.50
CA PHE A 214 -16.79 -18.54 1.64
C PHE A 214 -17.04 -19.07 3.06
N ASP A 215 -16.94 -18.20 4.08
CA ASP A 215 -17.31 -18.52 5.46
C ASP A 215 -18.83 -18.58 5.70
N GLY A 216 -19.66 -18.24 4.70
CA GLY A 216 -21.12 -18.18 4.81
C GLY A 216 -21.63 -17.00 5.64
N LYS A 217 -20.82 -15.98 5.90
CA LYS A 217 -21.22 -14.79 6.70
C LYS A 217 -22.05 -13.81 5.89
N ILE A 218 -21.81 -13.73 4.58
CA ILE A 218 -22.49 -12.83 3.64
C ILE A 218 -22.79 -13.57 2.32
N SER A 219 -23.72 -13.05 1.52
CA SER A 219 -23.95 -13.57 0.16
C SER A 219 -22.87 -13.07 -0.82
N LEU A 220 -22.73 -13.76 -1.96
CA LEU A 220 -21.83 -13.35 -3.04
C LEU A 220 -22.15 -11.93 -3.53
N ASP A 221 -23.43 -11.63 -3.76
CA ASP A 221 -23.88 -10.29 -4.15
C ASP A 221 -23.43 -9.22 -3.15
N LYS A 222 -23.49 -9.54 -1.85
CA LYS A 222 -23.06 -8.63 -0.81
C LYS A 222 -21.54 -8.47 -0.79
N ALA A 223 -20.79 -9.55 -0.99
CA ALA A 223 -19.34 -9.49 -1.13
C ALA A 223 -18.94 -8.56 -2.30
N VAL A 224 -19.54 -8.74 -3.48
CA VAL A 224 -19.28 -7.91 -4.66
C VAL A 224 -19.62 -6.43 -4.40
N GLU A 225 -20.75 -6.14 -3.74
CA GLU A 225 -21.12 -4.77 -3.35
C GLU A 225 -20.07 -4.14 -2.41
N LEU A 226 -19.58 -4.91 -1.43
CA LEU A 226 -18.55 -4.48 -0.49
C LEU A 226 -17.20 -4.26 -1.17
N ILE A 227 -16.79 -5.12 -2.12
CA ILE A 227 -15.56 -4.93 -2.90
C ILE A 227 -15.63 -3.61 -3.66
N LYS A 228 -16.76 -3.32 -4.33
CA LYS A 228 -16.96 -2.04 -5.02
C LYS A 228 -16.87 -0.87 -4.04
N GLN A 229 -17.56 -0.95 -2.90
CA GLN A 229 -17.55 0.10 -1.88
C GLN A 229 -16.15 0.35 -1.31
N ASN A 230 -15.46 -0.71 -0.89
CA ASN A 230 -14.15 -0.62 -0.27
C ASN A 230 -13.07 -0.19 -1.26
N THR A 231 -13.20 -0.54 -2.54
CA THR A 231 -12.33 -0.04 -3.60
C THR A 231 -12.52 1.48 -3.79
N ARG A 232 -13.75 1.99 -3.76
CA ARG A 232 -14.02 3.45 -3.78
C ARG A 232 -13.45 4.16 -2.56
N HIS A 233 -13.59 3.56 -1.37
CA HIS A 233 -12.98 4.09 -0.16
C HIS A 233 -11.45 4.11 -0.24
N TYR A 234 -10.84 3.06 -0.80
CA TYR A 234 -9.40 2.98 -1.02
C TYR A 234 -8.93 4.06 -2.00
N ALA A 235 -9.59 4.21 -3.16
CA ALA A 235 -9.29 5.27 -4.13
C ALA A 235 -9.41 6.68 -3.51
N LYS A 236 -10.46 6.93 -2.69
CA LYS A 236 -10.60 8.18 -1.95
C LYS A 236 -9.42 8.42 -1.01
N ARG A 237 -8.98 7.39 -0.26
CA ARG A 237 -7.82 7.51 0.64
C ARG A 237 -6.53 7.80 -0.13
N GLN A 238 -6.33 7.18 -1.28
CA GLN A 238 -5.19 7.48 -2.16
C GLN A 238 -5.21 8.94 -2.61
N MET A 239 -6.35 9.42 -3.11
CA MET A 239 -6.49 10.83 -3.51
C MET A 239 -6.23 11.79 -2.34
N THR A 240 -6.80 11.52 -1.16
CA THR A 240 -6.52 12.31 0.05
C THR A 240 -5.04 12.29 0.44
N TRP A 241 -4.34 11.18 0.23
CA TRP A 241 -2.89 11.09 0.49
C TRP A 241 -2.11 11.96 -0.48
N PHE A 242 -2.32 11.78 -1.79
CA PHE A 242 -1.54 12.47 -2.82
C PHE A 242 -1.89 13.96 -2.95
N LYS A 243 -3.13 14.38 -2.66
CA LYS A 243 -3.51 15.81 -2.68
C LYS A 243 -2.82 16.65 -1.59
N LYS A 244 -2.19 16.03 -0.60
CA LYS A 244 -1.36 16.73 0.40
C LYS A 244 0.03 17.10 -0.14
N ASP A 245 0.44 16.51 -1.25
CA ASP A 245 1.74 16.76 -1.87
C ASP A 245 1.58 17.80 -2.99
N GLU A 246 1.95 19.04 -2.66
CA GLU A 246 1.82 20.20 -3.55
C GLU A 246 2.75 20.13 -4.79
N ILE A 247 3.73 19.21 -4.78
CA ILE A 247 4.69 19.04 -5.89
C ILE A 247 4.09 18.19 -7.02
N ILE A 248 2.96 17.50 -6.78
CA ILE A 248 2.34 16.65 -7.78
C ILE A 248 1.69 17.49 -8.88
N ASN A 249 2.12 17.26 -10.12
CA ASN A 249 1.49 17.83 -11.31
C ASN A 249 0.28 16.96 -11.68
N TRP A 250 -0.93 17.47 -11.45
CA TRP A 250 -2.17 16.77 -11.75
C TRP A 250 -2.54 16.91 -13.23
N VAL A 251 -2.79 15.77 -13.88
CA VAL A 251 -3.21 15.69 -15.28
C VAL A 251 -4.56 14.98 -15.38
N ASN A 252 -5.36 15.39 -16.36
CA ASN A 252 -6.66 14.77 -16.60
C ASN A 252 -6.47 13.38 -17.22
N ALA A 253 -6.99 12.36 -16.55
CA ALA A 253 -6.92 10.97 -17.00
C ALA A 253 -7.80 10.67 -18.24
N ASP A 254 -8.74 11.55 -18.58
CA ASP A 254 -9.66 11.38 -19.72
C ASP A 254 -9.05 11.86 -21.05
N THR A 255 -7.89 12.50 -21.05
CA THR A 255 -7.26 13.04 -22.26
C THR A 255 -5.92 12.36 -22.55
N PRO A 256 -5.46 12.33 -23.82
CA PRO A 256 -4.12 11.85 -24.15
C PRO A 256 -3.03 12.65 -23.42
N ILE A 257 -2.44 12.06 -22.38
CA ILE A 257 -1.49 12.75 -21.49
C ILE A 257 -0.07 12.89 -22.05
N THR A 258 0.23 12.25 -23.19
CA THR A 258 1.61 12.15 -23.71
C THR A 258 2.26 13.51 -23.93
N ALA A 259 1.53 14.49 -24.45
CA ALA A 259 2.06 15.84 -24.69
C ALA A 259 2.38 16.56 -23.37
N GLU A 260 1.51 16.41 -22.37
CA GLU A 260 1.65 17.03 -21.07
C GLU A 260 2.80 16.42 -20.26
N VAL A 261 2.91 15.09 -20.25
CA VAL A 261 4.03 14.37 -19.63
C VAL A 261 5.36 14.75 -20.30
N LYS A 262 5.42 14.80 -21.63
CA LYS A 262 6.63 15.23 -22.36
C LYS A 262 7.08 16.65 -21.99
N ARG A 263 6.13 17.56 -21.70
CA ARG A 263 6.44 18.92 -21.24
C ARG A 263 7.04 18.92 -19.83
N LEU A 264 6.53 18.07 -18.95
CA LEU A 264 6.98 17.99 -17.55
C LEU A 264 8.36 17.33 -17.40
N VAL A 265 8.67 16.34 -18.25
CA VAL A 265 9.95 15.59 -18.19
C VAL A 265 11.11 16.36 -18.85
N LYS A 266 10.83 17.36 -19.69
CA LYS A 266 11.85 18.21 -20.34
C LYS A 266 12.31 19.40 -19.49
N LYS A 267 11.68 19.63 -18.34
CA LYS A 267 12.06 20.67 -17.36
C LYS A 267 13.00 20.08 -16.32
#